data_AF-A0A6G4WIE4-F1
#
_entry.id   AF-A0A6G4WIE4-F1
#
_cell.length_a   1.000
_cell.length_b   1.000
_cell.length_c   1.000
_cell.angle_alpha   90.00
_cell.angle_beta   90.00
_cell.angle_gamma   90.00
#
_symmetry.space_group_name_H-M   'P 1'
#
loop_
_entity.id
_entity.type
_entity.pdbx_description
1 polymer ?
#
loop_
_entity_poly.entity_id
_entity_poly.type
_entity_poly.pdbx_seq_one_letter_code
_entity_poly.pdbx_strand_id
1 'polypeptide(L)'
;MSKSNSIAMEPFIVNETSVSRAYARVLLRIAQGRGKEVSPLVLSVSEFEEEDDKLRKSLDTLLRSKGKCFVEDVAYTIFPERLWQMAQGDRAKLFSFYKMAFPAYQVMNRTANGRGLYFERMVMYGRGPCDGNQLEYMLAQYERRGGVRDSMMQVTTFDPERDHTPSAQLGFPCLQHVTFVPTKSGLVLNAFYATQQIFDKAYGNYLGLKQLGEFMGHELKIPLVRLNVTVGVAKLERISKTDIGLIPVIAAAEAAISKPQELGTVGQNLHPAPAEN
;
A
#
# COMPACT_ATOMS: atom_id res chain seq x y z
N MET A 1 14.21 -9.94 26.12
CA MET A 1 12.87 -10.54 26.28
C MET A 1 11.83 -9.45 26.07
N SER A 2 10.84 -9.67 25.23
CA SER A 2 9.73 -8.72 25.03
C SER A 2 8.93 -8.58 26.33
N LYS A 3 8.66 -7.35 26.77
CA LYS A 3 7.76 -7.06 27.92
C LYS A 3 6.27 -7.12 27.53
N SER A 4 5.95 -7.69 26.36
CA SER A 4 4.59 -7.70 25.85
C SER A 4 3.74 -8.75 26.57
N ASN A 5 2.60 -8.33 27.12
CA ASN A 5 1.55 -9.22 27.64
C ASN A 5 0.56 -9.64 26.54
N SER A 6 0.89 -9.44 25.26
CA SER A 6 0.05 -9.82 24.11
C SER A 6 -0.02 -11.34 23.97
N ILE A 7 -1.22 -11.88 23.84
CA ILE A 7 -1.46 -13.29 23.51
C ILE A 7 -1.23 -13.48 22.00
N ALA A 8 -0.53 -14.54 21.60
CA ALA A 8 -0.40 -14.90 20.19
C ALA A 8 -1.77 -15.30 19.64
N MET A 9 -2.26 -14.57 18.64
CA MET A 9 -3.55 -14.81 18.00
C MET A 9 -3.38 -15.27 16.55
N GLU A 10 -4.38 -15.96 16.03
CA GLU A 10 -4.47 -16.21 14.59
C GLU A 10 -4.57 -14.89 13.80
N PRO A 11 -4.05 -14.84 12.56
CA PRO A 11 -4.15 -13.65 11.72
C PRO A 11 -5.60 -13.23 11.50
N PHE A 12 -5.89 -11.94 11.63
CA PHE A 12 -7.14 -11.41 11.11
C PHE A 12 -7.01 -11.28 9.59
N ILE A 13 -7.85 -12.01 8.86
CA ILE A 13 -7.84 -12.05 7.40
C ILE A 13 -8.95 -11.16 6.86
N VAL A 14 -8.60 -10.26 5.95
CA VAL A 14 -9.52 -9.42 5.19
C VAL A 14 -9.37 -9.76 3.70
N ASN A 15 -10.49 -10.01 3.03
CA ASN A 15 -10.54 -10.21 1.59
C ASN A 15 -11.70 -9.38 1.02
N GLU A 16 -11.40 -8.35 0.25
CA GLU A 16 -12.37 -7.39 -0.25
C GLU A 16 -12.06 -6.94 -1.68
N THR A 17 -13.03 -6.32 -2.34
CA THR A 17 -12.98 -5.91 -3.75
C THR A 17 -12.47 -4.48 -3.96
N SER A 18 -12.32 -3.70 -2.88
CA SER A 18 -11.80 -2.33 -2.95
C SER A 18 -10.96 -1.96 -1.74
N VAL A 19 -10.11 -0.94 -1.92
CA VAL A 19 -9.28 -0.36 -0.84
C VAL A 19 -10.16 0.15 0.30
N SER A 20 -11.27 0.81 0.00
CA SER A 20 -12.18 1.38 1.00
C SER A 20 -12.81 0.31 1.87
N ARG A 21 -13.28 -0.79 1.25
CA ARG A 21 -13.89 -1.91 1.97
C ARG A 21 -12.87 -2.65 2.83
N ALA A 22 -11.67 -2.89 2.28
CA ALA A 22 -10.59 -3.51 3.02
C ALA A 22 -10.18 -2.68 4.25
N TYR A 23 -10.05 -1.37 4.09
CA TYR A 23 -9.82 -0.44 5.19
C TYR A 23 -10.96 -0.46 6.22
N ALA A 24 -12.22 -0.40 5.76
CA ALA A 24 -13.40 -0.41 6.61
C ALA A 24 -13.44 -1.67 7.50
N ARG A 25 -13.16 -2.86 6.96
CA ARG A 25 -13.09 -4.11 7.72
C ARG A 25 -12.09 -4.04 8.86
N VAL A 26 -10.88 -3.53 8.60
CA VAL A 26 -9.84 -3.40 9.62
C VAL A 26 -10.24 -2.38 10.69
N LEU A 27 -10.75 -1.21 10.28
CA LEU A 27 -11.20 -0.18 11.21
C LEU A 27 -12.32 -0.69 12.13
N LEU A 28 -13.35 -1.32 11.57
CA LEU A 28 -14.47 -1.87 12.32
C LEU A 28 -14.05 -2.99 13.26
N ARG A 29 -13.13 -3.87 12.82
CA ARG A 29 -12.56 -4.92 13.68
C ARG A 29 -11.93 -4.33 14.94
N ILE A 30 -11.17 -3.25 14.81
CA ILE A 30 -10.56 -2.55 15.95
C ILE A 30 -11.62 -1.81 16.76
N ALA A 31 -12.54 -1.10 16.12
CA ALA A 31 -13.58 -0.32 16.78
C ALA A 31 -14.47 -1.20 17.69
N GLN A 32 -14.87 -2.37 17.22
CA GLN A 32 -15.72 -3.33 17.93
C GLN A 32 -14.94 -4.21 18.93
N GLY A 33 -13.62 -4.38 18.73
CA GLY A 33 -12.78 -5.18 19.61
C GLY A 33 -12.51 -4.56 20.99
N ARG A 34 -11.96 -5.32 21.95
CA ARG A 34 -11.56 -4.79 23.27
C ARG A 34 -10.27 -3.96 23.21
N GLY A 35 -9.40 -4.25 22.24
CA GLY A 35 -8.10 -3.60 22.06
C GLY A 35 -8.10 -2.42 21.08
N LYS A 36 -6.91 -1.89 20.83
CA LYS A 36 -6.63 -0.86 19.82
C LYS A 36 -5.81 -1.38 18.64
N GLU A 37 -5.57 -2.68 18.59
CA GLU A 37 -4.70 -3.29 17.58
C GLU A 37 -5.22 -4.64 17.09
N VAL A 38 -4.73 -5.02 15.92
CA VAL A 38 -4.89 -6.33 15.29
C VAL A 38 -3.48 -6.81 14.94
N SER A 39 -3.15 -8.03 15.37
CA SER A 39 -1.82 -8.61 15.18
C SER A 39 -1.93 -10.14 15.16
N PRO A 40 -1.49 -10.82 14.07
CA PRO A 40 -1.13 -10.24 12.77
C PRO A 40 -2.36 -9.87 11.92
N LEU A 41 -2.18 -9.00 10.92
CA LEU A 41 -3.20 -8.64 9.92
C LEU A 41 -2.73 -9.12 8.53
N VAL A 42 -3.61 -9.81 7.82
CA VAL A 42 -3.44 -10.15 6.40
C VAL A 42 -4.63 -9.60 5.63
N LEU A 43 -4.36 -8.76 4.64
CA LEU A 43 -5.36 -8.09 3.82
C LEU A 43 -5.12 -8.44 2.36
N SER A 44 -6.18 -8.78 1.63
CA SER A 44 -6.17 -9.01 0.19
C SER A 44 -7.24 -8.13 -0.47
N VAL A 45 -6.84 -7.42 -1.52
CA VAL A 45 -7.73 -6.65 -2.39
C VAL A 45 -7.63 -7.21 -3.80
N SER A 46 -8.77 -7.55 -4.40
CA SER A 46 -8.92 -7.92 -5.81
C SER A 46 -9.94 -7.02 -6.48
N GLU A 47 -10.12 -7.14 -7.80
CA GLU A 47 -11.12 -6.41 -8.62
C GLU A 47 -10.91 -4.89 -8.70
N PHE A 48 -10.46 -4.28 -7.61
CA PHE A 48 -10.14 -2.86 -7.49
C PHE A 48 -11.32 -1.97 -7.87
N GLU A 49 -12.51 -2.31 -7.36
CA GLU A 49 -13.69 -1.44 -7.43
C GLU A 49 -13.36 -0.03 -6.90
N GLU A 50 -14.12 0.95 -7.39
CA GLU A 50 -13.97 2.36 -7.04
C GLU A 50 -14.02 2.61 -5.52
N GLU A 51 -13.32 3.66 -5.10
CA GLU A 51 -13.29 4.04 -3.68
C GLU A 51 -14.68 4.48 -3.18
N ASP A 52 -14.99 4.17 -1.92
CA ASP A 52 -16.18 4.70 -1.27
C ASP A 52 -15.97 6.18 -0.91
N ASP A 53 -16.56 7.03 -1.74
CA ASP A 53 -16.52 8.48 -1.65
C ASP A 53 -16.92 9.04 -0.28
N LYS A 54 -17.92 8.43 0.39
CA LYS A 54 -18.41 8.90 1.70
C LYS A 54 -17.39 8.55 2.79
N LEU A 55 -16.89 7.32 2.77
CA LEU A 55 -15.84 6.88 3.69
C LEU A 55 -14.59 7.74 3.52
N ARG A 56 -14.14 7.92 2.28
CA ARG A 56 -12.97 8.74 1.94
C ARG A 56 -13.10 10.16 2.47
N LYS A 57 -14.20 10.85 2.16
CA LYS A 57 -14.46 12.23 2.60
C LYS A 57 -14.56 12.34 4.12
N SER A 58 -15.27 11.42 4.78
CA SER A 58 -15.41 11.44 6.25
C SER A 58 -14.06 11.27 6.96
N LEU A 59 -13.21 10.38 6.45
CA LEU A 59 -11.87 10.16 6.98
C LEU A 59 -10.97 11.39 6.74
N ASP A 60 -10.97 11.96 5.53
CA ASP A 60 -10.18 13.16 5.22
C ASP A 60 -10.63 14.39 6.05
N THR A 61 -11.93 14.53 6.33
CA THR A 61 -12.44 15.55 7.27
C THR A 61 -11.89 15.33 8.68
N LEU A 62 -11.91 14.09 9.18
CA LEU A 62 -11.37 13.76 10.49
C LEU A 62 -9.85 14.00 10.55
N LEU A 63 -9.10 13.52 9.56
CA LEU A 63 -7.66 13.74 9.44
C LEU A 63 -7.32 15.23 9.47
N ARG A 64 -8.04 16.07 8.71
CA ARG A 64 -7.89 17.53 8.71
C ARG A 64 -8.05 18.12 10.11
N SER A 65 -9.14 17.75 10.80
CA SER A 65 -9.43 18.24 12.16
C SER A 65 -8.36 17.87 13.18
N LYS A 66 -7.58 16.81 12.91
CA LYS A 66 -6.48 16.33 13.76
C LYS A 66 -5.09 16.78 13.26
N GLY A 67 -5.03 17.66 12.24
CA GLY A 67 -3.78 18.14 11.65
C GLY A 67 -2.95 17.02 11.01
N LYS A 68 -3.61 16.00 10.45
CA LYS A 68 -2.98 14.87 9.77
C LYS A 68 -3.00 15.07 8.26
N CYS A 69 -2.07 14.40 7.58
CA CYS A 69 -2.05 14.31 6.11
C CYS A 69 -3.35 13.70 5.60
N PHE A 70 -3.80 14.15 4.43
CA PHE A 70 -4.90 13.49 3.73
C PHE A 70 -4.49 12.12 3.25
N VAL A 71 -5.47 11.29 2.96
CA VAL A 71 -5.24 9.96 2.40
C VAL A 71 -4.43 10.04 1.10
N GLU A 72 -4.67 11.06 0.27
CA GLU A 72 -3.95 11.30 -0.99
C GLU A 72 -2.47 11.61 -0.75
N ASP A 73 -2.17 12.46 0.23
CA ASP A 73 -0.79 12.81 0.57
C ASP A 73 -0.03 11.58 1.07
N VAL A 74 -0.71 10.68 1.79
CA VAL A 74 -0.13 9.43 2.25
C VAL A 74 0.10 8.47 1.09
N ALA A 75 -0.87 8.30 0.19
CA ALA A 75 -0.72 7.49 -1.02
C ALA A 75 0.47 7.95 -1.87
N TYR A 76 0.62 9.26 -2.01
CA TYR A 76 1.73 9.89 -2.72
C TYR A 76 3.11 9.51 -2.16
N THR A 77 3.21 9.18 -0.87
CA THR A 77 4.49 8.73 -0.29
C THR A 77 4.93 7.37 -0.84
N ILE A 78 4.00 6.52 -1.30
CA ILE A 78 4.25 5.21 -1.90
C ILE A 78 4.33 5.31 -3.42
N PHE A 79 3.38 6.00 -4.05
CA PHE A 79 3.39 6.19 -5.49
C PHE A 79 2.92 7.60 -5.85
N PRO A 80 3.74 8.40 -6.57
CA PRO A 80 3.41 9.79 -6.87
C PRO A 80 2.50 9.89 -8.11
N GLU A 81 1.24 9.45 -7.96
CA GLU A 81 0.25 9.33 -9.05
C GLU A 81 0.16 10.59 -9.94
N ARG A 82 0.19 11.79 -9.36
CA ARG A 82 0.15 13.04 -10.14
C ARG A 82 1.37 13.21 -11.06
N LEU A 83 2.57 12.81 -10.62
CA LEU A 83 3.75 12.85 -11.49
C LEU A 83 3.66 11.79 -12.58
N TRP A 84 3.03 10.65 -12.30
CA TRP A 84 2.78 9.62 -13.30
C TRP A 84 1.84 10.11 -14.39
N GLN A 85 0.75 10.78 -14.00
CA GLN A 85 -0.16 11.44 -14.94
C GLN A 85 0.55 12.51 -15.78
N MET A 86 1.38 13.35 -15.16
CA MET A 86 2.22 14.33 -15.86
C MET A 86 3.23 13.68 -16.81
N ALA A 87 3.72 12.49 -16.47
CA ALA A 87 4.65 11.72 -17.29
C ALA A 87 3.98 11.06 -18.50
N GLN A 88 2.64 11.02 -18.55
CA GLN A 88 1.87 10.50 -19.69
C GLN A 88 2.24 9.06 -20.07
N GLY A 89 2.43 8.19 -19.08
CA GLY A 89 2.78 6.80 -19.34
C GLY A 89 4.28 6.53 -19.56
N ASP A 90 5.14 7.54 -19.41
CA ASP A 90 6.60 7.42 -19.59
C ASP A 90 7.32 7.26 -18.24
N ARG A 91 7.77 6.04 -17.92
CA ARG A 91 8.45 5.77 -16.64
C ARG A 91 9.75 6.55 -16.46
N ALA A 92 10.47 6.86 -17.54
CA ALA A 92 11.71 7.63 -17.44
C ALA A 92 11.43 9.08 -17.04
N LYS A 93 10.36 9.68 -17.58
CA LYS A 93 9.87 11.00 -17.13
C LYS A 93 9.40 10.96 -15.69
N LEU A 94 8.66 9.94 -15.27
CA LEU A 94 8.23 9.77 -13.88
C LEU A 94 9.42 9.82 -12.91
N PHE A 95 10.45 9.00 -13.17
CA PHE A 95 11.64 8.95 -12.32
C PHE A 95 12.40 10.28 -12.32
N SER A 96 12.50 10.94 -13.47
CA SER A 96 13.13 12.26 -13.59
C SER A 96 12.38 13.35 -12.82
N PHE A 97 11.05 13.44 -13.00
CA PHE A 97 10.19 14.37 -12.29
C PHE A 97 10.27 14.18 -10.77
N TYR A 98 10.21 12.93 -10.32
CA TYR A 98 10.32 12.64 -8.89
C TYR A 98 11.69 13.02 -8.33
N LYS A 99 12.79 12.67 -9.03
CA LYS A 99 14.15 13.03 -8.62
C LYS A 99 14.34 14.55 -8.49
N MET A 100 13.74 15.33 -9.39
CA MET A 100 13.77 16.80 -9.33
C MET A 100 12.94 17.35 -8.17
N ALA A 101 11.78 16.77 -7.88
CA ALA A 101 10.83 17.30 -6.89
C ALA A 101 11.14 16.85 -5.45
N PHE A 102 11.76 15.69 -5.26
CA PHE A 102 12.00 15.10 -3.93
C PHE A 102 12.71 16.03 -2.93
N PRO A 103 13.77 16.77 -3.29
CA PRO A 103 14.40 17.72 -2.37
C PRO A 103 13.43 18.76 -1.80
N ALA A 104 12.50 19.25 -2.63
CA ALA A 104 11.47 20.20 -2.19
C ALA A 104 10.49 19.53 -1.20
N TYR A 105 10.08 18.28 -1.45
CA TYR A 105 9.20 17.54 -0.54
C TYR A 105 9.83 17.31 0.84
N GLN A 106 11.14 17.08 0.89
CA GLN A 106 11.85 16.97 2.17
C GLN A 106 11.88 18.31 2.91
N VAL A 107 12.12 19.42 2.21
CA VAL A 107 12.16 20.75 2.81
C VAL A 107 10.78 21.19 3.33
N MET A 108 9.72 20.96 2.55
CA MET A 108 8.35 21.38 2.90
C MET A 108 7.83 20.73 4.19
N ASN A 109 8.26 19.50 4.50
CA ASN A 109 7.87 18.83 5.74
C ASN A 109 9.04 18.01 6.31
N ARG A 110 10.10 18.71 6.72
CA ARG A 110 11.34 18.08 7.21
C ARG A 110 11.12 17.11 8.37
N THR A 111 10.16 17.40 9.24
CA THR A 111 9.84 16.55 10.39
C THR A 111 9.26 15.19 9.96
N ALA A 112 8.37 15.16 8.96
CA ALA A 112 7.79 13.91 8.47
C ALA A 112 8.66 13.22 7.40
N ASN A 113 9.27 14.00 6.51
CA ASN A 113 9.92 13.52 5.29
C ASN A 113 11.45 13.48 5.40
N GLY A 114 12.02 13.92 6.53
CA GLY A 114 13.48 13.98 6.72
C GLY A 114 14.17 12.61 6.65
N ARG A 115 13.42 11.52 6.89
CA ARG A 115 13.92 10.14 6.75
C ARG A 115 13.72 9.54 5.36
N GLY A 116 13.05 10.25 4.45
CA GLY A 116 12.70 9.79 3.12
C GLY A 116 11.20 9.54 2.94
N LEU A 117 10.85 9.08 1.74
CA LEU A 117 9.50 8.66 1.34
C LEU A 117 9.60 7.26 0.73
N TYR A 118 8.52 6.48 0.72
CA TYR A 118 8.61 5.10 0.22
C TYR A 118 9.03 5.05 -1.25
N PHE A 119 8.45 5.91 -2.11
CA PHE A 119 8.85 5.95 -3.51
C PHE A 119 10.31 6.36 -3.71
N GLU A 120 10.84 7.27 -2.86
CA GLU A 120 12.29 7.57 -2.86
C GLU A 120 13.11 6.32 -2.55
N ARG A 121 12.75 5.56 -1.53
CA ARG A 121 13.47 4.31 -1.23
C ARG A 121 13.39 3.29 -2.38
N MET A 122 12.33 3.30 -3.18
CA MET A 122 12.20 2.41 -4.33
C MET A 122 13.05 2.84 -5.54
N VAL A 123 13.14 4.14 -5.82
CA VAL A 123 13.75 4.67 -7.07
C VAL A 123 15.10 5.36 -6.88
N MET A 124 15.49 5.64 -5.64
CA MET A 124 16.69 6.38 -5.26
C MET A 124 17.29 5.79 -3.97
N TYR A 125 17.36 4.46 -3.89
CA TYR A 125 17.86 3.74 -2.70
C TYR A 125 19.32 4.11 -2.34
N GLY A 126 20.08 4.63 -3.32
CA GLY A 126 21.47 5.07 -3.16
C GLY A 126 22.50 3.95 -3.24
N ARG A 127 22.06 2.70 -3.43
CA ARG A 127 22.93 1.53 -3.61
C ARG A 127 22.28 0.50 -4.54
N GLY A 128 23.14 -0.24 -5.24
CA GLY A 128 22.72 -1.29 -6.17
C GLY A 128 22.67 -0.82 -7.62
N PRO A 129 22.20 -1.67 -8.53
CA PRO A 129 22.08 -1.35 -9.96
C PRO A 129 21.19 -0.14 -10.22
N CYS A 130 21.33 0.45 -11.41
CA CYS A 130 20.61 1.66 -11.82
C CYS A 130 20.67 2.80 -10.77
N ASP A 131 21.82 2.96 -10.10
CA ASP A 131 22.04 3.97 -9.05
C ASP A 131 21.04 3.87 -7.88
N GLY A 132 20.60 2.64 -7.58
CA GLY A 132 19.60 2.36 -6.55
C GLY A 132 18.15 2.56 -7.00
N ASN A 133 17.88 2.74 -8.29
CA ASN A 133 16.53 2.63 -8.83
C ASN A 133 16.16 1.15 -9.01
N GLN A 134 15.59 0.58 -7.95
CA GLN A 134 15.23 -0.84 -7.89
C GLN A 134 14.11 -1.19 -8.88
N LEU A 135 13.15 -0.27 -9.09
CA LEU A 135 12.05 -0.46 -10.05
C LEU A 135 12.57 -0.48 -11.49
N GLU A 136 13.40 0.49 -11.87
CA GLU A 136 14.01 0.52 -13.22
C GLU A 136 14.84 -0.73 -13.48
N TYR A 137 15.67 -1.13 -12.52
CA TYR A 137 16.52 -2.31 -12.69
C TYR A 137 15.67 -3.57 -12.91
N MET A 138 14.63 -3.76 -12.11
CA MET A 138 13.67 -4.85 -12.24
C MET A 138 13.02 -4.89 -13.62
N LEU A 139 12.43 -3.76 -14.05
CA LEU A 139 11.74 -3.65 -15.33
C LEU A 139 12.69 -3.92 -16.50
N ALA A 140 13.89 -3.34 -16.49
CA ALA A 140 14.90 -3.57 -17.50
C ALA A 140 15.34 -5.04 -17.59
N GLN A 141 15.43 -5.76 -16.46
CA GLN A 141 15.73 -7.20 -16.49
C GLN A 141 14.59 -8.02 -17.05
N TYR A 142 13.35 -7.68 -16.70
CA TYR A 142 12.15 -8.36 -17.19
C TYR A 142 11.98 -8.20 -18.70
N GLU A 143 12.21 -7.01 -19.24
CA GLU A 143 12.13 -6.71 -20.67
C GLU A 143 13.23 -7.40 -21.48
N ARG A 144 14.43 -7.57 -20.91
CA ARG A 144 15.59 -8.09 -21.64
C ARG A 144 15.47 -9.58 -21.99
N ARG A 145 14.84 -10.39 -21.14
CA ARG A 145 14.73 -11.85 -21.36
C ARG A 145 13.53 -12.45 -20.62
N GLY A 146 12.97 -13.51 -21.21
CA GLY A 146 12.05 -14.38 -20.49
C GLY A 146 12.72 -15.17 -19.36
N GLY A 147 11.93 -15.69 -18.43
CA GLY A 147 12.41 -16.57 -17.35
C GLY A 147 13.20 -15.87 -16.24
N VAL A 148 12.97 -14.57 -16.03
CA VAL A 148 13.47 -13.89 -14.81
C VAL A 148 12.83 -14.56 -13.60
N ARG A 149 13.64 -15.02 -12.65
CA ARG A 149 13.16 -15.63 -11.41
C ARG A 149 12.25 -14.66 -10.65
N ASP A 150 11.16 -15.16 -10.06
CA ASP A 150 10.22 -14.34 -9.29
C ASP A 150 10.89 -13.59 -8.14
N SER A 151 11.92 -14.19 -7.51
CA SER A 151 12.68 -13.56 -6.43
C SER A 151 13.51 -12.34 -6.86
N MET A 152 13.63 -12.06 -8.15
CA MET A 152 14.19 -10.80 -8.66
C MET A 152 13.20 -9.64 -8.50
N MET A 153 11.91 -9.94 -8.48
CA MET A 153 10.82 -8.96 -8.51
C MET A 153 10.50 -8.45 -7.10
N GLN A 154 11.53 -7.98 -6.39
CA GLN A 154 11.43 -7.48 -5.01
C GLN A 154 12.06 -6.09 -4.89
N VAL A 155 11.44 -5.21 -4.11
CA VAL A 155 11.92 -3.85 -3.85
C VAL A 155 11.87 -3.59 -2.36
N THR A 156 13.02 -3.25 -1.77
CA THR A 156 13.10 -2.90 -0.35
C THR A 156 12.91 -1.41 -0.13
N THR A 157 12.27 -1.04 0.97
CA THR A 157 12.17 0.33 1.46
C THR A 157 12.89 0.52 2.79
N PHE A 158 13.12 -0.56 3.55
CA PHE A 158 13.87 -0.55 4.80
C PHE A 158 15.37 -0.63 4.52
N ASP A 159 16.14 0.33 5.04
CA ASP A 159 17.60 0.31 5.02
C ASP A 159 18.13 0.12 6.45
N PRO A 160 18.73 -1.03 6.79
CA PRO A 160 19.21 -1.28 8.15
C PRO A 160 20.23 -0.24 8.64
N GLU A 161 21.03 0.37 7.75
CA GLU A 161 22.00 1.39 8.14
C GLU A 161 21.31 2.69 8.62
N ARG A 162 20.17 3.03 8.01
CA ARG A 162 19.42 4.26 8.31
C ARG A 162 18.36 4.02 9.38
N ASP A 163 17.71 2.87 9.35
CA ASP A 163 16.40 2.64 9.96
C ASP A 163 16.43 1.69 11.16
N HIS A 164 17.50 0.93 11.35
CA HIS A 164 17.64 0.04 12.50
C HIS A 164 18.19 0.78 13.73
N THR A 165 17.41 1.74 14.24
CA THR A 165 17.79 2.56 15.39
C THR A 165 17.10 2.07 16.68
N PRO A 166 17.65 2.36 17.88
CA PRO A 166 17.03 1.96 19.15
C PRO A 166 15.84 2.85 19.56
N SER A 167 15.38 3.76 18.70
CA SER A 167 14.30 4.70 19.02
C SER A 167 12.99 3.96 19.28
N ALA A 168 12.33 4.27 20.41
CA ALA A 168 11.07 3.64 20.80
C ALA A 168 9.91 3.89 19.82
N GLN A 169 9.99 4.96 19.02
CA GLN A 169 9.06 5.26 17.94
C GLN A 169 9.82 5.73 16.72
N LEU A 170 9.56 5.10 15.59
CA LEU A 170 10.04 5.52 14.29
C LEU A 170 8.83 5.72 13.37
N GLY A 171 8.68 6.92 12.80
CA GLY A 171 7.55 7.24 11.94
C GLY A 171 7.67 6.69 10.51
N PHE A 172 8.87 6.27 10.10
CA PHE A 172 9.20 5.79 8.77
C PHE A 172 10.59 5.09 8.75
N PRO A 173 10.78 4.03 7.95
CA PRO A 173 9.79 3.33 7.12
C PRO A 173 9.10 2.18 7.86
N CYS A 174 7.77 2.10 7.75
CA CYS A 174 6.98 0.97 8.27
C CYS A 174 6.78 -0.13 7.23
N LEU A 175 6.66 0.23 5.94
CA LEU A 175 6.76 -0.69 4.81
C LEU A 175 8.21 -1.17 4.72
N GLN A 176 8.43 -2.47 4.69
CA GLN A 176 9.75 -3.07 4.66
C GLN A 176 10.19 -3.37 3.24
N HIS A 177 9.33 -4.04 2.47
CA HIS A 177 9.53 -4.35 1.07
C HIS A 177 8.20 -4.65 0.39
N VAL A 178 8.23 -4.66 -0.93
CA VAL A 178 7.16 -5.15 -1.80
C VAL A 178 7.71 -6.20 -2.76
N THR A 179 6.85 -7.12 -3.21
CA THR A 179 7.16 -8.07 -4.26
C THR A 179 6.09 -8.05 -5.34
N PHE A 180 6.49 -8.32 -6.57
CA PHE A 180 5.65 -8.34 -7.75
C PHE A 180 5.71 -9.73 -8.36
N VAL A 181 4.59 -10.43 -8.44
CA VAL A 181 4.53 -11.81 -8.94
C VAL A 181 3.66 -11.85 -10.18
N PRO A 182 4.26 -11.94 -11.38
CA PRO A 182 3.52 -12.23 -12.60
C PRO A 182 2.89 -13.62 -12.52
N THR A 183 1.59 -13.71 -12.75
CA THR A 183 0.87 -14.99 -12.83
C THR A 183 0.13 -15.10 -14.16
N LYS A 184 -0.40 -16.28 -14.48
CA LYS A 184 -1.26 -16.45 -15.66
C LYS A 184 -2.52 -15.58 -15.61
N SER A 185 -3.00 -15.24 -14.43
CA SER A 185 -4.21 -14.42 -14.24
C SER A 185 -3.90 -12.92 -14.23
N GLY A 186 -2.66 -12.52 -14.01
CA GLY A 186 -2.25 -11.12 -13.87
C GLY A 186 -1.16 -10.91 -12.83
N LEU A 187 -0.88 -9.65 -12.52
CA LEU A 187 0.14 -9.23 -11.56
C LEU A 187 -0.41 -9.26 -10.13
N VAL A 188 0.35 -9.86 -9.22
CA VAL A 188 0.09 -9.82 -7.77
C VAL A 188 1.15 -8.96 -7.09
N LEU A 189 0.72 -7.93 -6.35
CA LEU A 189 1.59 -7.14 -5.48
C LEU A 189 1.48 -7.67 -4.05
N ASN A 190 2.60 -7.95 -3.38
CA ASN A 190 2.63 -8.25 -1.96
C ASN A 190 3.41 -7.15 -1.21
N ALA A 191 2.85 -6.62 -0.13
CA ALA A 191 3.46 -5.60 0.70
C ALA A 191 3.61 -6.08 2.14
N PHE A 192 4.74 -5.77 2.76
CA PHE A 192 5.08 -6.24 4.10
C PHE A 192 5.36 -5.06 5.04
N TYR A 193 4.53 -4.91 6.07
CA TYR A 193 4.68 -3.88 7.08
C TYR A 193 5.05 -4.50 8.43
N ALA A 194 6.06 -3.94 9.11
CA ALA A 194 6.34 -4.30 10.50
C ALA A 194 5.21 -3.83 11.42
N THR A 195 4.80 -2.57 11.25
CA THR A 195 3.69 -1.94 11.95
C THR A 195 2.87 -1.09 11.00
N GLN A 196 1.61 -0.80 11.32
CA GLN A 196 0.80 0.11 10.53
C GLN A 196 -0.16 0.94 11.37
N GLN A 197 -0.18 2.25 11.11
CA GLN A 197 -1.10 3.19 11.76
C GLN A 197 -2.44 3.18 11.02
N ILE A 198 -3.47 2.60 11.62
CA ILE A 198 -4.77 2.44 10.96
C ILE A 198 -5.46 3.78 10.74
N PHE A 199 -5.40 4.71 11.69
CA PHE A 199 -6.04 6.01 11.51
C PHE A 199 -5.27 6.91 10.53
N ASP A 200 -4.00 7.20 10.81
CA ASP A 200 -3.22 8.20 10.08
C ASP A 200 -2.78 7.77 8.67
N LYS A 201 -2.59 6.45 8.42
CA LYS A 201 -1.81 5.98 7.26
C LYS A 201 -2.40 4.85 6.45
N ALA A 202 -3.14 3.91 7.07
CA ALA A 202 -3.48 2.65 6.41
C ALA A 202 -4.24 2.82 5.09
N TYR A 203 -5.29 3.65 5.06
CA TYR A 203 -6.05 3.90 3.83
C TYR A 203 -5.12 4.39 2.73
N GLY A 204 -4.38 5.49 2.96
CA GLY A 204 -3.52 6.08 1.94
C GLY A 204 -2.42 5.13 1.51
N ASN A 205 -1.87 4.33 2.42
CA ASN A 205 -0.91 3.30 2.07
C ASN A 205 -1.51 2.24 1.13
N TYR A 206 -2.73 1.76 1.38
CA TYR A 206 -3.37 0.78 0.52
C TYR A 206 -3.66 1.36 -0.87
N LEU A 207 -4.08 2.63 -0.94
CA LEU A 207 -4.28 3.33 -2.20
C LEU A 207 -2.96 3.50 -2.97
N GLY A 208 -1.90 3.97 -2.31
CA GLY A 208 -0.59 4.13 -2.94
C GLY A 208 0.01 2.80 -3.42
N LEU A 209 -0.25 1.70 -2.70
CA LEU A 209 0.14 0.36 -3.14
C LEU A 209 -0.67 -0.12 -4.35
N LYS A 210 -1.98 0.14 -4.40
CA LYS A 210 -2.80 -0.10 -5.60
C LYS A 210 -2.20 0.65 -6.79
N GLN A 211 -1.96 1.96 -6.65
CA GLN A 211 -1.40 2.80 -7.71
C GLN A 211 -0.01 2.32 -8.17
N LEU A 212 0.86 1.93 -7.23
CA LEU A 212 2.15 1.31 -7.54
C LEU A 212 1.99 0.01 -8.34
N GLY A 213 1.02 -0.82 -7.94
CA GLY A 213 0.69 -2.07 -8.64
C GLY A 213 0.14 -1.83 -10.05
N GLU A 214 -0.69 -0.80 -10.22
CA GLU A 214 -1.22 -0.39 -11.53
C GLU A 214 -0.11 0.12 -12.45
N PHE A 215 0.80 0.95 -11.93
CA PHE A 215 2.01 1.36 -12.65
C PHE A 215 2.86 0.17 -13.07
N MET A 216 3.15 -0.76 -12.16
CA MET A 216 3.93 -1.94 -12.50
C MET A 216 3.20 -2.84 -13.50
N GLY A 217 1.88 -2.93 -13.40
CA GLY A 217 1.06 -3.65 -14.37
C GLY A 217 1.10 -3.01 -15.77
N HIS A 218 1.08 -1.68 -15.84
CA HIS A 218 1.27 -0.92 -17.08
C HIS A 218 2.64 -1.23 -17.70
N GLU A 219 3.72 -1.09 -16.93
CA GLU A 219 5.09 -1.30 -17.43
C GLU A 219 5.35 -2.75 -17.84
N LEU A 220 4.80 -3.72 -17.10
CA LEU A 220 4.94 -5.14 -17.42
C LEU A 220 3.95 -5.62 -18.49
N LYS A 221 2.97 -4.80 -18.88
CA LYS A 221 1.84 -5.16 -19.76
C LYS A 221 1.01 -6.34 -19.22
N ILE A 222 0.83 -6.37 -17.90
CA ILE A 222 0.08 -7.39 -17.17
C ILE A 222 -0.86 -6.68 -16.19
N PRO A 223 -2.19 -6.88 -16.26
CA PRO A 223 -3.11 -6.18 -15.36
C PRO A 223 -2.84 -6.55 -13.90
N LEU A 224 -2.91 -5.57 -13.00
CA LEU A 224 -2.94 -5.83 -11.56
C LEU A 224 -4.23 -6.58 -11.21
N VAL A 225 -4.11 -7.74 -10.57
CA VAL A 225 -5.27 -8.57 -10.19
C VAL A 225 -5.39 -8.80 -8.69
N ARG A 226 -4.32 -8.54 -7.94
CA ARG A 226 -4.35 -8.68 -6.49
C ARG A 226 -3.29 -7.83 -5.79
N LEU A 227 -3.71 -7.22 -4.70
CA LEU A 227 -2.85 -6.59 -3.70
C LEU A 227 -2.97 -7.36 -2.39
N ASN A 228 -1.87 -7.91 -1.89
CA ASN A 228 -1.79 -8.51 -0.57
C ASN A 228 -0.97 -7.60 0.35
N VAL A 229 -1.45 -7.38 1.58
CA VAL A 229 -0.75 -6.62 2.61
C VAL A 229 -0.65 -7.47 3.87
N THR A 230 0.56 -7.77 4.31
CA THR A 230 0.84 -8.43 5.58
C THR A 230 1.38 -7.41 6.56
N VAL A 231 0.76 -7.30 7.74
CA VAL A 231 1.16 -6.37 8.78
C VAL A 231 1.42 -7.13 10.07
N GLY A 232 2.61 -6.94 10.65
CA GLY A 232 2.96 -7.47 11.96
C GLY A 232 2.02 -6.95 13.04
N VAL A 233 1.98 -5.63 13.24
CA VAL A 233 1.06 -4.99 14.20
C VAL A 233 0.32 -3.81 13.56
N ALA A 234 -1.00 -3.95 13.37
CA ALA A 234 -1.88 -2.89 12.91
C ALA A 234 -2.57 -2.20 14.10
N LYS A 235 -2.39 -0.89 14.27
CA LYS A 235 -2.83 -0.17 15.46
C LYS A 235 -3.62 1.09 15.17
N LEU A 236 -4.75 1.26 15.86
CA LEU A 236 -5.48 2.52 15.97
C LEU A 236 -4.80 3.37 17.03
N GLU A 237 -3.80 4.14 16.60
CA GLU A 237 -3.08 5.09 17.44
C GLU A 237 -3.31 6.52 17.00
N ARG A 238 -2.92 7.47 17.87
CA ARG A 238 -3.07 8.93 17.67
C ARG A 238 -4.52 9.43 17.59
N ILE A 239 -5.48 8.55 17.83
CA ILE A 239 -6.89 8.87 18.07
C ILE A 239 -7.46 7.92 19.14
N SER A 240 -8.42 8.39 19.93
CA SER A 240 -9.18 7.52 20.85
C SER A 240 -10.29 6.80 20.08
N LYS A 241 -10.59 5.56 20.46
CA LYS A 241 -11.78 4.84 19.95
C LYS A 241 -13.09 5.55 20.26
N THR A 242 -13.11 6.38 21.30
CA THR A 242 -14.26 7.17 21.75
C THR A 242 -14.26 8.59 21.18
N ASP A 243 -13.34 8.91 20.26
CA ASP A 243 -13.31 10.23 19.63
C ASP A 243 -14.59 10.42 18.81
N ILE A 244 -15.34 11.48 19.10
CA ILE A 244 -16.61 11.78 18.43
C ILE A 244 -16.46 11.92 16.92
N GLY A 245 -15.27 12.30 16.45
CA GLY A 245 -14.96 12.41 15.03
C GLY A 245 -14.93 11.07 14.31
N LEU A 246 -14.75 9.94 15.02
CA LEU A 246 -14.81 8.60 14.43
C LEU A 246 -16.25 8.15 14.12
N ILE A 247 -17.27 8.73 14.75
CA ILE A 247 -18.67 8.34 14.54
C ILE A 247 -19.06 8.39 13.05
N PRO A 248 -18.86 9.50 12.30
CA PRO A 248 -19.19 9.55 10.87
C PRO A 248 -18.33 8.59 10.04
N VAL A 249 -17.07 8.35 10.42
CA VAL A 249 -16.16 7.43 9.71
C VAL A 249 -16.61 5.99 9.89
N ILE A 250 -16.99 5.59 11.11
CA ILE A 250 -17.51 4.26 11.43
C ILE A 250 -18.83 4.02 10.68
N ALA A 251 -19.75 4.99 10.71
CA ALA A 251 -21.01 4.87 9.97
C ALA A 251 -20.79 4.73 8.46
N ALA A 252 -19.85 5.49 7.88
CA ALA A 252 -19.49 5.36 6.47
C ALA A 252 -18.81 4.01 6.17
N ALA A 253 -17.98 3.50 7.10
CA ALA A 253 -17.33 2.20 6.97
C ALA A 253 -18.36 1.04 6.99
N GLU A 254 -19.34 1.09 7.89
CA GLU A 254 -20.44 0.13 7.96
C GLU A 254 -21.28 0.15 6.67
N ALA A 255 -21.59 1.33 6.16
CA ALA A 255 -22.29 1.49 4.89
C ALA A 255 -21.48 0.92 3.70
N ALA A 256 -20.17 1.18 3.65
CA ALA A 256 -19.29 0.73 2.57
C ALA A 256 -19.23 -0.81 2.49
N ILE A 257 -19.18 -1.52 3.63
CA ILE A 257 -19.13 -2.99 3.65
C ILE A 257 -20.50 -3.64 3.40
N SER A 258 -21.59 -2.91 3.65
CA SER A 258 -22.97 -3.40 3.49
C SER A 258 -23.49 -3.30 2.06
N LYS A 259 -22.84 -2.50 1.21
CA LYS A 259 -23.13 -2.47 -0.23
C LYS A 259 -22.90 -3.87 -0.83
N PRO A 260 -23.82 -4.38 -1.65
CA PRO A 260 -23.57 -5.58 -2.44
C PRO A 260 -22.27 -5.40 -3.23
N GLN A 261 -21.43 -6.44 -3.27
CA GLN A 261 -20.34 -6.48 -4.24
C GLN A 261 -20.99 -6.48 -5.62
N GLU A 262 -20.53 -5.60 -6.53
CA GLU A 262 -20.94 -5.73 -7.92
C GLU A 262 -20.28 -7.02 -8.40
N LEU A 263 -21.06 -8.10 -8.52
CA LEU A 263 -20.58 -9.36 -9.05
C LEU A 263 -20.14 -9.14 -10.50
N GLY A 264 -18.89 -8.76 -10.68
CA GLY A 264 -18.19 -8.83 -11.95
C GLY A 264 -18.20 -10.29 -12.39
N THR A 265 -18.84 -10.56 -13.51
CA THR A 265 -18.87 -11.88 -14.15
C THR A 265 -17.45 -12.39 -14.40
N VAL A 266 -16.90 -13.16 -13.48
CA VAL A 266 -15.69 -13.96 -13.69
C VAL A 266 -16.09 -15.42 -13.55
N GLY A 267 -16.41 -16.04 -14.70
CA GLY A 267 -16.70 -17.47 -14.74
C GLY A 267 -17.42 -17.91 -16.00
N GLN A 268 -16.78 -17.77 -17.17
CA GLN A 268 -16.89 -18.69 -18.32
C GLN A 268 -16.10 -18.10 -19.49
N ASN A 269 -14.86 -18.53 -19.65
CA ASN A 269 -14.18 -18.67 -20.96
C ASN A 269 -12.94 -19.54 -20.74
N LEU A 270 -13.18 -20.79 -20.35
CA LEU A 270 -12.24 -21.87 -20.63
C LEU A 270 -12.53 -22.30 -22.08
N HIS A 271 -11.77 -21.75 -23.03
CA HIS A 271 -11.69 -22.37 -24.35
C HIS A 271 -11.01 -23.74 -24.20
N PRO A 272 -11.59 -24.83 -24.70
CA PRO A 272 -10.87 -26.09 -24.78
C PRO A 272 -9.76 -25.96 -25.82
N ALA A 273 -8.59 -26.52 -25.51
CA ALA A 273 -7.45 -26.61 -26.42
C ALA A 273 -7.86 -27.31 -27.73
N PRO A 274 -7.29 -26.92 -28.88
CA PRO A 274 -7.55 -27.63 -30.13
C PRO A 274 -6.90 -29.02 -30.05
N ALA A 275 -7.68 -30.04 -30.42
CA ALA A 275 -7.19 -31.38 -30.61
C ALA A 275 -6.14 -31.40 -31.73
N GLU A 276 -5.00 -32.02 -31.44
CA GLU A 276 -3.99 -32.39 -32.44
C GLU A 276 -4.63 -33.33 -33.47
N ASN A 277 -4.41 -33.03 -34.75
CA ASN A 277 -4.45 -33.95 -35.90
C ASN A 277 -3.37 -33.51 -36.88
#